data_AF-A0A7J4I5L2-F1
#
_entry.id   AF-A0A7J4I5L2-F1
#
_cell.length_a   1.000
_cell.length_b   1.000
_cell.length_c   1.000
_cell.angle_alpha   90.00
_cell.angle_beta   90.00
_cell.angle_gamma   90.00
#
_symmetry.space_group_name_H-M   'P 1'
#
loop_
_entity.id
_entity.type
_entity.pdbx_description
1 polymer ?
#
loop_
_entity_poly.entity_id
_entity_poly.type
_entity_poly.pdbx_seq_one_letter_code
_entity_poly.pdbx_strand_id
1 'polypeptide(L)'
;MYKQKNQDIIKKNLLDLDHTTYLQYTNTTTVIMFTYLVGLLVAWLTNQISFSEPKHALKIVALTIVFFFITHGLLVHFYRKIKNIKEEIKNLDL
;
A
#
# COMPACT_ATOMS: atom_id res chain seq x y z
N MET A 1 -38.86 6.87 10.05
CA MET A 1 -37.96 7.82 9.38
C MET A 1 -36.67 8.12 10.15
N TYR A 2 -36.69 8.52 11.44
CA TYR A 2 -35.46 8.83 12.20
C TYR A 2 -34.47 7.66 12.35
N LYS A 3 -34.97 6.42 12.50
CA LYS A 3 -34.12 5.24 12.70
C LYS A 3 -33.25 4.90 11.48
N GLN A 4 -33.77 5.14 10.28
CA GLN A 4 -33.09 4.84 9.02
C GLN A 4 -31.98 5.87 8.74
N LYS A 5 -32.27 7.16 8.93
CA LYS A 5 -31.28 8.24 8.82
C LYS A 5 -30.08 8.05 9.76
N ASN A 6 -30.31 7.58 10.99
CA ASN A 6 -29.21 7.28 11.91
C ASN A 6 -28.36 6.08 11.46
N GLN A 7 -28.98 5.08 10.82
CA GLN A 7 -28.23 3.94 10.26
C GLN A 7 -27.34 4.36 9.09
N ASP A 8 -27.82 5.26 8.23
CA ASP A 8 -27.05 5.78 7.10
C ASP A 8 -25.84 6.61 7.56
N ILE A 9 -26.01 7.44 8.60
CA ILE A 9 -24.91 8.21 9.21
C ILE A 9 -23.86 7.27 9.82
N ILE A 10 -24.27 6.23 10.56
CA ILE A 10 -23.33 5.26 11.13
C ILE A 10 -22.57 4.54 10.02
N LYS A 11 -23.24 4.12 8.95
CA LYS A 11 -22.61 3.45 7.81
C LYS A 11 -21.60 4.37 7.10
N LYS A 12 -21.94 5.63 6.88
CA LYS A 12 -21.03 6.63 6.31
C LYS A 12 -19.78 6.81 7.18
N ASN A 13 -19.95 6.97 8.49
CA ASN A 13 -18.83 7.12 9.41
C ASN A 13 -17.90 5.89 9.42
N LEU A 14 -18.46 4.67 9.32
CA LEU A 14 -17.66 3.44 9.20
C LEU A 14 -16.87 3.41 7.88
N LEU A 15 -17.50 3.80 6.76
CA LEU A 15 -16.82 3.87 5.48
C LEU A 15 -15.73 4.94 5.44
N ASP A 16 -15.94 6.10 6.07
CA ASP A 16 -14.92 7.15 6.19
C ASP A 16 -13.71 6.67 7.02
N LEU A 17 -13.96 5.89 8.08
CA LEU A 17 -12.92 5.25 8.90
C LEU A 17 -12.13 4.23 8.08
N ASP A 18 -12.82 3.37 7.33
CA ASP A 18 -12.19 2.39 6.45
C ASP A 18 -11.37 3.08 5.36
N HIS A 19 -11.91 4.12 4.73
CA HIS A 19 -11.21 4.91 3.72
C HIS A 19 -9.90 5.47 4.26
N THR A 20 -9.94 6.06 5.47
CA THR A 20 -8.75 6.61 6.14
C THR A 20 -7.72 5.51 6.42
N THR A 21 -8.18 4.33 6.84
CA THR A 21 -7.34 3.17 7.12
C THR A 21 -6.63 2.66 5.85
N TYR A 22 -7.34 2.48 4.75
CA TYR A 22 -6.72 2.04 3.49
C TYR A 22 -5.81 3.11 2.87
N LEU A 23 -6.13 4.39 3.05
CA LEU A 23 -5.25 5.48 2.66
C LEU A 23 -3.94 5.44 3.46
N GLN A 24 -4.01 5.19 4.77
CA GLN A 24 -2.84 4.98 5.61
C GLN A 24 -2.02 3.77 5.15
N TYR A 25 -2.66 2.63 4.86
CA TYR A 25 -1.98 1.45 4.32
C TYR A 25 -1.27 1.72 3.00
N THR A 26 -1.88 2.50 2.10
CA THR A 26 -1.27 2.93 0.83
C THR A 26 -0.02 3.78 1.09
N ASN A 27 -0.13 4.76 1.99
CA ASN A 27 0.99 5.63 2.36
C ASN A 27 2.13 4.84 3.02
N THR A 28 1.83 3.99 4.00
CA THR A 28 2.83 3.16 4.67
C THR A 28 3.52 2.21 3.70
N THR A 29 2.78 1.57 2.79
CA THR A 29 3.37 0.68 1.77
C THR A 29 4.29 1.44 0.84
N THR A 30 3.89 2.66 0.44
CA THR A 30 4.73 3.55 -0.38
C THR A 30 6.03 3.92 0.35
N VAL A 31 5.94 4.30 1.63
CA VAL A 31 7.13 4.60 2.46
C VAL A 31 8.04 3.39 2.56
N ILE A 32 7.51 2.19 2.83
CA ILE A 32 8.28 0.94 2.90
C ILE A 32 9.03 0.68 1.58
N MET A 33 8.37 0.90 0.43
CA MET A 33 9.00 0.74 -0.88
C MET A 33 10.17 1.72 -1.07
N PHE A 34 9.99 2.99 -0.70
CA PHE A 34 11.06 3.99 -0.75
C PHE A 34 12.21 3.66 0.21
N THR A 35 11.91 3.27 1.45
CA THR A 35 12.94 2.90 2.44
C THR A 35 13.77 1.71 1.95
N TYR A 36 13.13 0.71 1.34
CA TYR A 36 13.85 -0.42 0.74
C TYR A 36 14.79 0.03 -0.39
N LEU A 37 14.31 0.90 -1.30
CA LEU A 37 15.13 1.44 -2.39
C LEU A 37 16.34 2.23 -1.89
N VAL A 38 16.13 3.10 -0.89
CA VAL A 38 17.21 3.87 -0.26
C VAL A 38 18.21 2.93 0.42
N GLY A 39 17.74 1.91 1.13
CA GLY A 39 18.61 0.90 1.75
C GLY A 39 19.46 0.15 0.73
N LEU A 40 18.87 -0.23 -0.40
CA LEU A 40 19.59 -0.89 -1.50
C LEU A 40 20.63 0.04 -2.14
N LEU A 41 20.29 1.31 -2.34
CA LEU A 41 21.24 2.33 -2.83
C LEU A 41 22.42 2.52 -1.88
N VAL A 42 22.17 2.65 -0.57
CA VAL A 42 23.22 2.79 0.45
C VAL A 42 24.10 1.55 0.51
N ALA A 43 23.51 0.35 0.50
CA ALA A 43 24.25 -0.91 0.51
C ALA A 43 25.15 -1.08 -0.74
N TRP A 44 24.69 -0.57 -1.89
CA TRP A 44 25.51 -0.50 -3.10
C TRP A 44 26.65 0.52 -2.99
N LEU A 45 26.35 1.76 -2.57
CA LEU A 45 27.36 2.83 -2.44
C LEU A 45 28.45 2.49 -1.41
N THR A 46 28.10 1.76 -0.36
CA THR A 46 29.04 1.32 0.69
C THR A 46 29.83 0.06 0.29
N ASN A 47 29.67 -0.44 -0.94
CA ASN A 47 30.24 -1.70 -1.42
C ASN A 47 29.94 -2.91 -0.51
N GLN A 48 28.89 -2.84 0.31
CA GLN A 48 28.41 -4.00 1.08
C GLN A 48 27.79 -5.06 0.16
N ILE A 49 27.26 -4.61 -0.98
CA ILE A 49 26.81 -5.46 -2.06
C ILE A 49 27.84 -5.40 -3.19
N SER A 50 28.62 -6.47 -3.32
CA SER A 50 29.49 -6.67 -4.48
C SER A 50 28.70 -7.36 -5.59
N PHE A 51 28.43 -6.63 -6.68
CA PHE A 51 27.84 -7.19 -7.90
C PHE A 51 28.85 -8.02 -8.73
N SER A 52 30.11 -8.07 -8.30
CA SER A 52 31.18 -8.82 -8.95
C SER A 52 30.97 -10.33 -8.88
N GLU A 53 30.29 -10.81 -7.84
CA GLU A 53 29.94 -12.23 -7.70
C GLU A 53 28.51 -12.50 -8.20
N PRO A 54 28.34 -13.22 -9.32
CA PRO A 54 27.02 -13.40 -9.94
C PRO A 54 26.02 -14.14 -9.04
N LYS A 55 26.50 -14.98 -8.12
CA LYS A 55 25.65 -15.69 -7.16
C LYS A 55 24.99 -14.75 -6.14
N HIS A 56 25.70 -13.72 -5.68
CA HIS A 56 25.17 -12.74 -4.73
C HIS A 56 24.23 -11.75 -5.41
N ALA A 57 24.62 -11.28 -6.61
CA ALA A 57 23.79 -10.41 -7.44
C ALA A 57 22.43 -11.05 -7.76
N LEU A 58 22.41 -12.33 -8.16
CA LEU A 58 21.17 -13.04 -8.50
C LEU A 58 20.20 -13.13 -7.32
N LYS A 59 20.70 -13.39 -6.11
CA LYS A 59 19.85 -13.46 -4.91
C LYS A 59 19.21 -12.11 -4.58
N ILE A 60 19.97 -11.03 -4.70
CA ILE A 60 19.48 -9.67 -4.42
C ILE A 60 18.42 -9.29 -5.44
N VAL A 61 18.69 -9.51 -6.73
CA VAL A 61 17.72 -9.24 -7.80
C VAL A 61 16.45 -10.05 -7.61
N ALA A 62 16.55 -11.35 -7.31
CA ALA A 62 15.39 -12.19 -7.05
C ALA A 62 14.57 -11.69 -5.85
N LEU A 63 15.23 -11.32 -4.75
CA LEU A 63 14.58 -10.77 -3.57
C LEU A 63 13.89 -9.43 -3.88
N THR A 64 14.55 -8.55 -4.62
CA THR A 64 14.00 -7.26 -5.05
C THR A 64 12.75 -7.47 -5.90
N ILE A 65 12.77 -8.38 -6.87
CA ILE A 65 11.61 -8.70 -7.72
C ILE A 65 10.43 -9.18 -6.86
N VAL A 66 10.66 -10.12 -5.93
CA VAL A 66 9.62 -10.63 -5.04
C VAL A 66 9.05 -9.52 -4.16
N PHE A 67 9.91 -8.69 -3.58
CA PHE A 67 9.50 -7.56 -2.76
C PHE A 67 8.64 -6.55 -3.55
N PHE A 68 9.06 -6.20 -4.77
CA PHE A 68 8.29 -5.32 -5.65
C PHE A 68 6.95 -5.93 -6.04
N PHE A 69 6.90 -7.23 -6.34
CA PHE A 69 5.66 -7.90 -6.70
C PHE A 69 4.65 -7.87 -5.53
N ILE A 70 5.09 -8.17 -4.31
CA ILE A 70 4.25 -8.13 -3.11
C ILE A 70 3.76 -6.71 -2.83
N THR A 71 4.67 -5.74 -2.77
CA THR A 71 4.32 -4.34 -2.44
C THR A 71 3.43 -3.71 -3.51
N HIS A 72 3.67 -3.98 -4.79
CA HIS A 72 2.82 -3.54 -5.88
C HIS A 72 1.42 -4.19 -5.80
N GLY A 73 1.34 -5.51 -5.54
CA GLY A 73 0.07 -6.21 -5.35
C GLY A 73 -0.75 -5.62 -4.20
N LEU A 74 -0.10 -5.32 -3.07
CA LEU A 74 -0.73 -4.65 -1.93
C LEU A 74 -1.23 -3.24 -2.29
N LEU A 75 -0.41 -2.43 -2.97
CA LEU A 75 -0.81 -1.10 -3.42
C LEU A 75 -2.04 -1.14 -4.33
N VAL A 76 -2.06 -2.06 -5.30
CA VAL A 76 -3.22 -2.25 -6.19
C VAL A 76 -4.46 -2.66 -5.39
N HIS A 77 -4.31 -3.58 -4.42
CA HIS A 77 -5.40 -4.02 -3.57
C HIS A 77 -5.98 -2.86 -2.74
N PHE A 78 -5.13 -2.08 -2.07
CA PHE A 78 -5.56 -0.94 -1.25
C PHE A 78 -6.18 0.17 -2.11
N TYR A 79 -5.61 0.47 -3.26
CA TYR A 79 -6.16 1.49 -4.17
C TYR A 79 -7.57 1.10 -4.68
N ARG A 80 -7.78 -0.18 -5.00
CA ARG A 80 -9.11 -0.69 -5.37
C ARG A 80 -10.10 -0.55 -4.22
N LYS A 81 -9.68 -0.86 -2.99
CA LYS A 81 -10.54 -0.70 -1.79
C LYS A 81 -10.93 0.75 -1.56
N ILE A 82 -9.98 1.69 -1.64
CA ILE A 82 -10.25 3.13 -1.54
C ILE A 82 -11.29 3.56 -2.58
N LYS A 83 -11.12 3.14 -3.83
CA LYS A 83 -12.05 3.48 -4.91
C LYS A 83 -13.46 2.95 -4.63
N ASN A 84 -13.57 1.69 -4.23
CA ASN A 84 -14.87 1.08 -3.91
C ASN A 84 -15.56 1.78 -2.74
N ILE A 85 -14.82 2.09 -1.66
CA ILE A 85 -15.37 2.81 -0.51
C ILE A 85 -15.88 4.19 -0.92
N LYS A 86 -15.12 4.91 -1.77
CA LYS A 86 -15.53 6.22 -2.29
C LYS A 86 -16.82 6.12 -3.13
N GLU A 87 -16.97 5.07 -3.92
CA GLU A 87 -18.21 4.79 -4.67
C GLU A 87 -19.38 4.45 -3.73
N GLU A 88 -19.15 3.66 -2.68
CA GLU A 88 -20.17 3.35 -1.67
C GLU A 88 -20.63 4.57 -0.88
N ILE A 89 -19.72 5.45 -0.47
CA ILE A 89 -20.06 6.72 0.19
C ILE A 89 -20.89 7.60 -0.74
N LYS A 90 -20.49 7.69 -2.03
CA LYS A 90 -21.23 8.45 -3.04
C LYS A 90 -22.65 7.90 -3.29
N ASN A 91 -22.86 6.61 -3.08
CA ASN A 91 -24.18 6.00 -3.22
C ASN A 91 -25.04 6.11 -1.96
N LEU A 92 -24.44 6.45 -0.80
CA LEU A 92 -25.14 6.68 0.47
C LEU A 92 -25.53 8.14 0.69
N ASP A 93 -24.73 9.07 0.18
CA ASP A 93 -25.20 10.44 -0.06
C ASP A 93 -26.12 10.40 -1.29
N LEU A 94 -27.44 10.48 -1.04
CA LEU A 94 -28.48 10.77 -2.04
C LEU A 94 -28.03 11.83 -3.06
#